data_AF-A0A952C552-F1
#
_entry.id   AF-A0A952C552-F1
#
_cell.length_a   1.000
_cell.length_b   1.000
_cell.length_c   1.000
_cell.angle_alpha   90.00
_cell.angle_beta   90.00
_cell.angle_gamma   90.00
#
_symmetry.space_group_name_H-M   'P 1'
#
loop_
_entity.id
_entity.type
_entity.pdbx_description
1 polymer ?
#
loop_
_entity_poly.entity_id
_entity_poly.type
_entity_poly.pdbx_seq_one_letter_code
_entity_poly.pdbx_strand_id
1 'polypeptide(L)'
;MIEAKIGRREDFHIRQLYYPFLEWSSRSRKRVVPVLLVVTNGKFYFTEFGFNRDFGDLSLVRTACYVINETPVAQIRLSTLLAHVDVEQEPDVPFPQANDLDKVVDLIALIDANPAGKSAIAEHFEFDDRQGDYYANAAVYLGFAQRSRQGFVVTEAGSRFIGTRSLSRRTQILVEQMLKRPVFRDCIQLLLARELRLDAVSSKDVAGIIARHTPLSGSTPPRRASTVLRWLKWVQDNCEILP
;
A
#
# COMPACT_ATOMS: atom_id res chain seq x y z
N MET A 1 8.47 1.41 25.97
CA MET A 1 9.18 0.32 25.28
C MET A 1 8.58 0.20 23.90
N ILE A 2 9.42 0.07 22.87
CA ILE A 2 8.96 0.07 21.47
C ILE A 2 9.54 -1.14 20.76
N GLU A 3 8.71 -1.89 20.07
CA GLU A 3 9.11 -2.84 19.03
C GLU A 3 8.81 -2.18 17.68
N ALA A 4 9.78 -2.11 16.77
CA ALA A 4 9.63 -1.41 15.49
C ALA A 4 9.67 -2.39 14.31
N LYS A 5 8.74 -2.23 13.37
CA LYS A 5 8.68 -2.98 12.11
C LYS A 5 8.62 -2.03 10.91
N ILE A 6 9.32 -2.40 9.85
CA ILE A 6 9.23 -1.74 8.54
C ILE A 6 8.20 -2.51 7.71
N GLY A 7 7.33 -1.77 7.02
CA GLY A 7 6.25 -2.29 6.22
C GLY A 7 5.04 -2.76 7.03
N ARG A 8 3.86 -2.71 6.42
CA ARG A 8 2.63 -3.23 7.04
C ARG A 8 2.67 -4.76 7.08
N ARG A 9 2.36 -5.34 8.24
CA ARG A 9 2.21 -6.79 8.43
C ARG A 9 0.78 -7.10 8.84
N GLU A 10 0.28 -8.26 8.40
CA GLU A 10 -1.07 -8.71 8.73
C GLU A 10 -1.15 -9.23 10.16
N ASP A 11 -0.05 -9.80 10.65
CA ASP A 11 0.11 -10.28 12.01
C ASP A 11 1.41 -9.79 12.65
N PHE A 12 1.46 -9.94 13.97
CA PHE A 12 2.62 -9.60 14.78
C PHE A 12 2.68 -10.58 15.94
N HIS A 13 3.83 -11.22 16.13
CA HIS A 13 4.01 -12.14 17.23
C HIS A 13 4.11 -11.39 18.57
N ILE A 14 2.98 -11.31 19.27
CA ILE A 14 2.79 -10.47 20.46
C ILE A 14 3.84 -10.66 21.56
N ARG A 15 4.47 -11.84 21.62
CA ARG A 15 5.51 -12.10 22.63
C ARG A 15 6.73 -11.19 22.50
N GLN A 16 6.98 -10.65 21.32
CA GLN A 16 8.03 -9.64 21.07
C GLN A 16 7.78 -8.36 21.89
N LEU A 17 6.53 -8.05 22.26
CA LEU A 17 6.20 -7.00 23.21
C LEU A 17 5.95 -7.53 24.63
N TYR A 18 5.25 -8.66 24.76
CA TYR A 18 4.82 -9.15 26.07
C TYR A 18 5.97 -9.52 27.01
N TYR A 19 6.97 -10.29 26.56
CA TYR A 19 8.06 -10.70 27.44
C TYR A 19 8.95 -9.53 27.88
N PRO A 20 9.35 -8.62 26.97
CA PRO A 20 10.02 -7.40 27.39
C PRO A 20 9.17 -6.54 28.33
N PHE A 21 7.84 -6.46 28.14
CA PHE A 21 6.96 -5.76 29.07
C PHE A 21 7.00 -6.35 30.49
N LEU A 22 6.88 -7.67 30.65
CA LEU A 22 6.95 -8.33 31.95
C LEU A 22 8.30 -8.07 32.63
N GLU A 23 9.39 -8.20 31.88
CA GLU A 23 10.75 -8.01 32.37
C GLU A 23 10.93 -6.58 32.90
N TRP A 24 10.63 -5.58 32.06
CA TRP A 24 10.81 -4.17 32.43
C TRP A 24 9.85 -3.73 33.53
N SER A 25 8.63 -4.28 33.58
CA SER A 25 7.66 -3.96 34.63
C SER A 25 8.08 -4.52 35.99
N SER A 26 8.88 -5.59 36.04
CA SER A 26 9.42 -6.11 37.30
C SER A 26 10.61 -5.28 37.82
N ARG A 27 11.34 -4.60 36.91
CA ARG A 27 12.56 -3.83 37.24
C ARG A 27 12.32 -2.33 37.38
N SER A 28 11.27 -1.78 36.79
CA SER A 28 11.00 -0.34 36.74
C SER A 28 9.93 0.08 37.75
N ARG A 29 10.14 1.21 38.44
CA ARG A 29 9.09 1.87 39.23
C ARG A 29 8.14 2.72 38.37
N LYS A 30 8.54 3.07 37.14
CA LYS A 30 7.71 3.81 36.18
C LYS A 30 6.84 2.83 35.38
N ARG A 31 5.61 3.23 35.05
CA ARG A 31 4.71 2.48 34.16
C ARG A 31 5.42 2.21 32.83
N VAL A 32 5.54 0.93 32.47
CA VAL A 32 6.03 0.52 31.16
C VAL A 32 4.86 0.52 30.18
N VAL A 33 5.01 1.26 29.10
CA VAL A 33 4.04 1.31 28.00
C VAL A 33 4.62 0.53 26.81
N PRO A 34 4.05 -0.63 26.45
CA PRO A 34 4.47 -1.40 25.29
C PRO A 34 3.79 -0.86 24.03
N VAL A 35 4.59 -0.53 23.03
CA VAL A 35 4.12 0.07 21.78
C VAL A 35 4.72 -0.66 20.59
N LEU A 36 3.89 -1.05 19.63
CA LEU A 36 4.33 -1.46 18.30
C LEU A 36 4.42 -0.20 17.43
N LEU A 37 5.59 0.05 16.86
CA LEU A 37 5.79 1.06 15.82
C LEU A 37 5.86 0.36 14.46
N VAL A 38 4.93 0.68 13.55
CA VAL A 38 5.01 0.26 12.15
C VAL A 38 5.29 1.48 11.28
N VAL A 39 6.35 1.40 10.49
CA VAL A 39 6.71 2.44 9.51
C VAL A 39 6.46 1.90 8.11
N THR A 40 5.53 2.50 7.38
CA THR A 40 5.23 2.13 5.99
C THR A 40 4.88 3.38 5.20
N ASN A 41 5.38 3.48 3.97
CA ASN A 41 5.12 4.61 3.09
C ASN A 41 5.39 6.00 3.73
N GLY A 42 6.32 6.11 4.68
CA GLY A 42 6.62 7.37 5.40
C GLY A 42 5.60 7.76 6.49
N LYS A 43 4.65 6.88 6.83
CA LYS A 43 3.72 7.01 7.95
C LYS A 43 4.19 6.19 9.14
N PHE A 44 4.06 6.76 10.33
CA PHE A 44 4.46 6.15 11.60
C PHE A 44 3.22 5.79 12.41
N TYR A 45 2.90 4.50 12.46
CA TYR A 45 1.77 3.97 13.22
C TYR A 45 2.27 3.50 14.59
N PHE A 46 1.77 4.10 15.66
CA PHE A 46 2.03 3.68 17.03
C PHE A 46 0.78 3.01 17.58
N THR A 47 0.90 1.73 17.92
CA THR A 47 -0.18 0.96 18.57
C THR A 47 0.25 0.60 19.98
N GLU A 48 -0.42 1.18 20.98
CA GLU A 48 -0.23 0.87 22.40
C GLU A 48 -1.03 -0.38 22.78
N PHE A 49 -0.34 -1.32 23.44
CA PHE A 49 -0.96 -2.52 23.98
C PHE A 49 -1.11 -2.43 25.50
N GLY A 50 -2.20 -2.97 26.02
CA GLY A 50 -2.38 -3.26 27.43
C GLY A 50 -2.11 -4.75 27.64
N PHE A 51 -1.23 -5.08 28.58
CA PHE A 51 -0.96 -6.46 28.97
C PHE A 51 -1.21 -6.65 30.45
N ASN A 52 -1.83 -7.78 30.78
CA ASN A 52 -1.90 -8.30 32.14
C ASN A 52 -0.82 -9.37 32.36
N ARG A 53 -0.70 -9.90 33.59
CA ARG A 53 0.27 -10.97 33.90
C ARG A 53 -0.13 -12.33 33.33
N ASP A 54 -1.42 -12.51 33.06
CA ASP A 54 -1.94 -13.71 32.45
C ASP A 54 -1.75 -13.64 30.94
N PHE A 55 -0.99 -14.61 30.40
CA PHE A 55 -0.68 -14.62 28.98
C PHE A 55 -1.96 -14.82 28.14
N GLY A 56 -2.17 -13.95 27.15
CA GLY A 56 -3.35 -13.94 26.30
C GLY A 56 -4.38 -12.89 26.70
N ASP A 57 -4.30 -12.35 27.91
CA ASP A 57 -5.08 -11.18 28.31
C ASP A 57 -4.37 -9.90 27.86
N LEU A 58 -4.75 -9.45 26.67
CA LEU A 58 -4.25 -8.25 26.02
C LEU A 58 -5.38 -7.39 25.47
N SER A 59 -5.14 -6.09 25.42
CA SER A 59 -6.04 -5.13 24.79
C SER A 59 -5.28 -4.16 23.89
N LEU A 60 -5.92 -3.69 22.83
CA LEU A 60 -5.42 -2.58 22.03
C LEU A 60 -5.95 -1.30 22.68
N VAL A 61 -5.04 -0.53 23.29
CA VAL A 61 -5.42 0.66 24.07
C VAL A 61 -5.70 1.83 23.14
N ARG A 62 -4.80 2.08 22.19
CA ARG A 62 -4.96 3.11 21.17
C ARG A 62 -4.00 2.89 20.01
N THR A 63 -4.38 3.42 18.86
CA THR A 63 -3.51 3.54 17.69
C THR A 63 -3.52 4.98 17.20
N ALA A 64 -2.35 5.50 16.84
CA ALA A 64 -2.19 6.81 16.25
C ALA A 64 -1.24 6.75 15.05
N CYS A 65 -1.51 7.54 14.02
CA CYS A 65 -0.68 7.66 12.83
C CYS A 65 -0.09 9.07 12.75
N TYR A 66 1.22 9.17 12.53
CA TYR A 66 1.93 10.44 12.40
C TYR A 66 2.72 10.51 11.10
N VAL A 67 2.90 11.74 10.62
CA VAL A 67 3.80 12.09 9.51
C VAL A 67 4.68 13.22 10.00
N ILE A 68 5.94 13.25 9.56
CA ILE A 68 6.91 14.25 10.01
C ILE A 68 6.85 15.44 9.06
N ASN A 69 6.59 16.63 9.62
CA ASN A 69 6.64 17.92 8.93
C ASN A 69 5.72 18.06 7.69
N GLU A 70 4.69 17.21 7.57
CA GLU A 70 3.75 17.20 6.44
C GLU A 70 2.34 16.78 6.88
N THR A 71 1.34 17.03 6.04
CA THR A 71 -0.01 16.50 6.22
C THR A 71 -0.06 15.00 5.88
N PRO A 72 -0.86 14.20 6.62
CA PRO A 72 -0.97 12.76 6.39
C PRO A 72 -1.76 12.38 5.14
N VAL A 73 -2.47 13.35 4.57
CA VAL A 73 -3.25 13.26 3.34
C VAL A 73 -2.77 14.31 2.34
N ALA A 74 -2.74 13.93 1.06
CA ALA A 74 -2.42 14.81 -0.05
C ALA A 74 -3.69 15.53 -0.52
N GLN A 75 -3.61 16.84 -0.72
CA GLN A 75 -4.70 17.58 -1.34
C GLN A 75 -4.64 17.38 -2.86
N ILE A 76 -5.65 16.73 -3.42
CA ILE A 76 -5.67 16.35 -4.84
C ILE A 76 -6.97 16.82 -5.50
N ARG A 77 -6.86 17.58 -6.59
CA ARG A 77 -7.97 17.82 -7.52
C ARG A 77 -7.96 16.76 -8.60
N LEU A 78 -8.76 15.71 -8.43
CA LEU A 78 -8.82 14.59 -9.39
C LEU A 78 -9.26 15.07 -10.79
N SER A 79 -10.15 16.06 -10.88
CA SER A 79 -10.58 16.68 -12.15
C SER A 79 -9.40 17.29 -12.91
N THR A 80 -8.52 18.03 -12.20
CA THR A 80 -7.30 18.60 -12.79
C THR A 80 -6.34 17.51 -13.24
N LEU A 81 -6.08 16.48 -12.41
CA LEU A 81 -5.20 15.38 -12.81
C LEU A 81 -5.76 14.62 -14.01
N LEU A 82 -7.05 14.33 -14.04
CA LEU A 82 -7.70 13.71 -15.20
C LEU A 82 -7.52 14.55 -16.47
N ALA A 83 -7.59 15.88 -16.40
CA ALA A 83 -7.40 16.73 -17.58
C ALA A 83 -5.96 16.76 -18.11
N HIS A 84 -4.94 16.54 -17.26
CA HIS A 84 -3.53 16.72 -17.62
C HIS A 84 -2.72 15.42 -17.73
N VAL A 85 -3.18 14.34 -17.08
CA VAL A 85 -2.49 13.04 -17.16
C VAL A 85 -2.94 12.35 -18.44
N ASP A 86 -1.98 12.19 -19.35
CA ASP A 86 -2.15 11.44 -20.58
C ASP A 86 -2.46 9.97 -20.29
N VAL A 87 -3.39 9.42 -21.07
CA VAL A 87 -3.78 8.02 -20.99
C VAL A 87 -2.80 7.19 -21.82
N GLU A 88 -2.20 6.19 -21.19
CA GLU A 88 -1.36 5.19 -21.85
C GLU A 88 -2.19 3.95 -22.21
N GLN A 89 -1.61 3.00 -22.93
CA GLN A 89 -2.22 1.68 -23.08
C GLN A 89 -2.07 0.87 -21.78
N GLU A 90 -2.94 -0.11 -21.57
CA GLU A 90 -2.71 -1.12 -20.54
C GLU A 90 -1.40 -1.87 -20.85
N PRO A 91 -0.45 -1.95 -19.90
CA PRO A 91 0.85 -2.56 -20.14
C PRO A 91 0.73 -4.08 -20.36
N ASP A 92 1.64 -4.66 -21.15
CA ASP A 92 1.75 -6.11 -21.36
C ASP A 92 2.42 -6.81 -20.16
N VAL A 93 1.74 -6.74 -19.02
CA VAL A 93 2.11 -7.41 -17.76
C VAL A 93 0.85 -7.98 -17.11
N PRO A 94 0.98 -9.01 -16.26
CA PRO A 94 -0.16 -9.54 -15.53
C PRO A 94 -0.90 -8.44 -14.76
N PHE A 95 -2.21 -8.30 -15.02
CA PHE A 95 -3.03 -7.31 -14.33
C PHE A 95 -2.93 -7.51 -12.79
N PRO A 96 -2.84 -6.45 -11.99
CA PRO A 96 -2.52 -6.53 -10.56
C PRO A 96 -3.38 -7.51 -9.74
N GLN A 97 -2.76 -8.19 -8.76
CA GLN A 97 -3.43 -8.93 -7.66
C GLN A 97 -2.98 -8.47 -6.26
N ALA A 98 -2.40 -7.28 -6.17
CA ALA A 98 -1.76 -6.78 -4.98
C ALA A 98 -2.71 -5.83 -4.24
N ASN A 99 -3.49 -6.34 -3.29
CA ASN A 99 -4.51 -5.54 -2.60
C ASN A 99 -3.95 -4.44 -1.68
N ASP A 100 -2.68 -4.52 -1.26
CA ASP A 100 -2.06 -3.54 -0.37
C ASP A 100 -1.12 -2.60 -1.16
N LEU A 101 -1.59 -1.42 -1.52
CA LEU A 101 -0.77 -0.47 -2.29
C LEU A 101 0.44 0.05 -1.50
N ASP A 102 0.39 0.07 -0.16
CA ASP A 102 1.54 0.46 0.67
C ASP A 102 2.66 -0.59 0.55
N LYS A 103 2.33 -1.89 0.51
CA LYS A 103 3.33 -2.95 0.24
C LYS A 103 3.93 -2.87 -1.17
N VAL A 104 3.19 -2.38 -2.17
CA VAL A 104 3.76 -2.10 -3.50
C VAL A 104 4.78 -0.97 -3.41
N VAL A 105 4.50 0.09 -2.65
CA VAL A 105 5.43 1.20 -2.40
C VAL A 105 6.67 0.73 -1.64
N ASP A 106 6.49 -0.04 -0.58
CA ASP A 106 7.60 -0.61 0.20
C ASP A 106 8.45 -1.56 -0.67
N LEU A 107 7.85 -2.30 -1.61
CA LEU A 107 8.56 -3.13 -2.58
C LEU A 107 9.43 -2.28 -3.50
N ILE A 108 8.93 -1.15 -4.01
CA ILE A 108 9.72 -0.25 -4.87
C ILE A 108 10.96 0.23 -4.11
N ALA A 109 10.84 0.56 -2.83
CA ALA A 109 11.97 0.95 -1.99
C ALA A 109 12.98 -0.20 -1.78
N LEU A 110 12.49 -1.44 -1.60
CA LEU A 110 13.33 -2.64 -1.51
C LEU A 110 14.16 -2.85 -2.77
N ILE A 111 13.53 -2.78 -3.96
CA ILE A 111 14.22 -3.02 -5.23
C ILE A 111 15.09 -1.85 -5.70
N ASP A 112 14.85 -0.64 -5.21
CA ASP A 112 15.73 0.53 -5.41
C ASP A 112 17.06 0.33 -4.69
N ALA A 113 17.01 -0.23 -3.47
CA ALA A 113 18.21 -0.55 -2.70
C ALA A 113 19.03 -1.68 -3.34
N ASN A 114 18.39 -2.78 -3.76
CA ASN A 114 19.03 -3.88 -4.47
C ASN A 114 18.03 -4.60 -5.40
N PRO A 115 18.41 -4.96 -6.64
CA PRO A 115 17.61 -5.83 -7.49
C PRO A 115 17.16 -7.10 -6.76
N ALA A 116 15.88 -7.46 -6.87
CA ALA A 116 15.34 -8.61 -6.15
C ALA A 116 14.49 -9.51 -7.05
N GLY A 117 14.69 -10.82 -6.93
CA GLY A 117 13.82 -11.84 -7.52
C GLY A 117 12.54 -12.07 -6.70
N LYS A 118 11.55 -12.74 -7.30
CA LYS A 118 10.26 -13.03 -6.65
C LYS A 118 10.39 -13.75 -5.29
N SER A 119 11.36 -14.66 -5.15
CA SER A 119 11.57 -15.41 -3.89
C SER A 119 12.15 -14.53 -2.79
N ALA A 120 13.10 -13.65 -3.11
CA ALA A 120 13.64 -12.68 -2.15
C ALA A 120 12.58 -11.65 -1.72
N ILE A 121 11.71 -11.24 -2.65
CA ILE A 121 10.56 -10.39 -2.35
C ILE A 121 9.58 -11.14 -1.43
N ALA A 122 9.28 -12.40 -1.72
CA ALA A 122 8.37 -13.19 -0.91
C ALA A 122 8.90 -13.38 0.52
N GLU A 123 10.20 -13.67 0.67
CA GLU A 123 10.86 -13.77 1.97
C GLU A 123 10.80 -12.45 2.76
N HIS A 124 11.13 -11.31 2.13
CA HIS A 124 11.16 -10.01 2.80
C HIS A 124 9.80 -9.61 3.38
N PHE A 125 8.72 -9.86 2.64
CA PHE A 125 7.36 -9.50 3.02
C PHE A 125 6.59 -10.63 3.71
N GLU A 126 7.25 -11.78 3.96
CA GLU A 126 6.64 -12.99 4.53
C GLU A 126 5.40 -13.45 3.73
N PHE A 127 5.49 -13.32 2.42
CA PHE A 127 4.48 -13.76 1.47
C PHE A 127 4.66 -15.23 1.10
N ASP A 128 3.60 -15.81 0.53
CA ASP A 128 3.79 -16.96 -0.34
C ASP A 128 4.51 -16.55 -1.64
N ASP A 129 5.18 -17.50 -2.30
CA ASP A 129 5.95 -17.25 -3.53
C ASP A 129 5.11 -16.61 -4.66
N ARG A 130 3.78 -16.87 -4.71
CA ARG A 130 2.91 -16.29 -5.75
C ARG A 130 2.63 -14.83 -5.47
N GLN A 131 2.40 -14.48 -4.21
CA GLN A 131 2.20 -13.11 -3.76
C GLN A 131 3.44 -12.26 -4.07
N GLY A 132 4.66 -12.78 -3.89
CA GLY A 132 5.88 -12.07 -4.30
C GLY A 132 5.86 -11.61 -5.77
N ASP A 133 5.46 -12.49 -6.70
CA ASP A 133 5.31 -12.13 -8.11
C ASP A 133 4.12 -11.17 -8.36
N TYR A 134 3.00 -11.30 -7.63
CA TYR A 134 1.87 -10.38 -7.77
C TYR A 134 2.21 -8.94 -7.38
N TYR A 135 2.92 -8.74 -6.27
CA TYR A 135 3.33 -7.40 -5.82
C TYR A 135 4.40 -6.80 -6.74
N ALA A 136 5.35 -7.62 -7.21
CA ALA A 136 6.35 -7.15 -8.17
C ALA A 136 5.70 -6.74 -9.50
N ASN A 137 4.78 -7.55 -10.04
CA ASN A 137 4.03 -7.20 -11.25
C ASN A 137 3.16 -5.94 -11.07
N ALA A 138 2.63 -5.68 -9.87
CA ALA A 138 1.90 -4.46 -9.59
C ALA A 138 2.79 -3.20 -9.65
N ALA A 139 4.05 -3.28 -9.18
CA ALA A 139 5.01 -2.19 -9.32
C ALA A 139 5.40 -1.96 -10.80
N VAL A 140 5.51 -3.03 -11.60
CA VAL A 140 5.72 -2.93 -13.06
C VAL A 140 4.50 -2.33 -13.75
N TYR A 141 3.29 -2.77 -13.37
CA TYR A 141 2.03 -2.24 -13.89
C TYR A 141 1.92 -0.72 -13.67
N LEU A 142 2.32 -0.22 -12.49
CA LEU A 142 2.37 1.21 -12.20
C LEU A 142 3.57 1.95 -12.83
N GLY A 143 4.44 1.27 -13.58
CA GLY A 143 5.57 1.88 -14.27
C GLY A 143 6.77 2.22 -13.37
N PHE A 144 6.76 1.81 -12.10
CA PHE A 144 7.85 2.08 -11.16
C PHE A 144 8.96 1.02 -11.19
N ALA A 145 8.64 -0.18 -11.67
CA ALA A 145 9.59 -1.29 -11.78
C ALA A 145 9.61 -1.86 -13.19
N GLN A 146 10.65 -2.63 -13.50
CA GLN A 146 10.76 -3.41 -14.73
C GLN A 146 11.49 -4.72 -14.47
N ARG A 147 11.27 -5.71 -15.34
CA ARG A 147 11.96 -7.00 -15.29
C ARG A 147 13.38 -6.88 -15.86
N SER A 148 14.32 -7.55 -15.23
CA SER A 148 15.76 -7.59 -15.52
C SER A 148 16.26 -9.03 -15.41
N ARG A 149 17.49 -9.29 -15.89
CA ARG A 149 18.17 -10.59 -15.69
C ARG A 149 18.38 -10.92 -14.21
N GLN A 150 18.46 -9.91 -13.34
CA GLN A 150 18.68 -10.06 -11.89
C GLN A 150 17.37 -10.10 -11.07
N GLY A 151 16.21 -10.14 -11.73
CA GLY A 151 14.91 -10.04 -11.08
C GLY A 151 14.19 -8.75 -11.45
N PHE A 152 13.66 -8.03 -10.48
CA PHE A 152 13.01 -6.74 -10.67
C PHE A 152 13.94 -5.60 -10.27
N VAL A 153 13.92 -4.52 -11.06
CA VAL A 153 14.68 -3.29 -10.82
C VAL A 153 13.76 -2.09 -10.96
N VAL A 154 14.09 -0.98 -10.30
CA VAL A 154 13.34 0.28 -10.47
C VAL A 154 13.53 0.86 -11.88
N THR A 155 12.50 1.52 -12.39
CA THR A 155 12.62 2.41 -13.54
C THR A 155 13.13 3.78 -13.10
N GLU A 156 13.44 4.67 -14.05
CA GLU A 156 13.73 6.08 -13.73
C GLU A 156 12.57 6.77 -12.99
N ALA A 157 11.32 6.43 -13.34
CA ALA A 157 10.15 6.91 -12.62
C ALA A 157 10.08 6.37 -11.19
N GLY A 158 10.40 5.08 -10.99
CA GLY A 158 10.53 4.44 -9.67
C GLY A 158 11.58 5.11 -8.79
N SER A 159 12.78 5.32 -9.31
CA SER A 159 13.86 5.96 -8.56
C SER A 159 13.53 7.41 -8.19
N ARG A 160 12.95 8.19 -9.11
CA ARG A 160 12.44 9.55 -8.81
C ARG A 160 11.33 9.53 -7.76
N PHE A 161 10.44 8.55 -7.81
CA PHE A 161 9.38 8.37 -6.83
C PHE A 161 9.94 8.09 -5.42
N ILE A 162 10.91 7.18 -5.28
CA ILE A 162 11.57 6.90 -4.00
C ILE A 162 12.38 8.10 -3.49
N GLY A 163 13.06 8.82 -4.38
CA GLY A 163 13.79 10.05 -4.04
C GLY A 163 12.89 11.22 -3.61
N THR A 164 11.57 11.14 -3.83
CA THR A 164 10.63 12.19 -3.44
C THR A 164 10.36 12.15 -1.95
N ARG A 165 10.91 13.12 -1.21
CA ARG A 165 10.74 13.19 0.26
C ARG A 165 9.30 13.47 0.69
N SER A 166 8.59 14.33 -0.05
CA SER A 166 7.23 14.69 0.33
C SER A 166 6.26 13.53 0.17
N LEU A 167 5.60 13.16 1.27
CA LEU A 167 4.51 12.17 1.27
C LEU A 167 3.36 12.62 0.36
N SER A 168 2.98 13.91 0.43
CA SER A 168 1.91 14.45 -0.41
C SER A 168 2.28 14.35 -1.89
N ARG A 169 3.51 14.70 -2.25
CA ARG A 169 3.99 14.58 -3.63
C ARG A 169 4.08 13.12 -4.10
N ARG A 170 4.56 12.20 -3.25
CA ARG A 170 4.57 10.75 -3.56
C ARG A 170 3.16 10.23 -3.81
N THR A 171 2.20 10.61 -2.97
CA THR A 171 0.79 10.26 -3.14
C THR A 171 0.24 10.76 -4.46
N GLN A 172 0.52 12.02 -4.82
CA GLN A 172 0.14 12.56 -6.13
C GLN A 172 0.77 11.77 -7.29
N ILE A 173 2.06 11.44 -7.24
CA ILE A 173 2.75 10.65 -8.28
C ILE A 173 2.10 9.26 -8.43
N LEU A 174 1.74 8.60 -7.33
CA LEU A 174 1.02 7.32 -7.36
C LEU A 174 -0.32 7.45 -8.09
N VAL A 175 -1.11 8.47 -7.73
CA VAL A 175 -2.41 8.74 -8.38
C VAL A 175 -2.21 9.07 -9.87
N GLU A 176 -1.19 9.85 -10.24
CA GLU A 176 -0.84 10.11 -11.63
C GLU A 176 -0.51 8.81 -12.39
N GLN A 177 0.27 7.89 -11.80
CA GLN A 177 0.54 6.58 -12.43
C GLN A 177 -0.71 5.72 -12.56
N MET A 178 -1.63 5.76 -11.59
CA MET A 178 -2.92 5.08 -11.72
C MET A 178 -3.75 5.68 -12.85
N LEU A 179 -3.79 7.01 -12.99
CA LEU A 179 -4.59 7.72 -14.00
C LEU A 179 -4.07 7.56 -15.44
N LYS A 180 -2.80 7.18 -15.61
CA LYS A 180 -2.26 6.75 -16.90
C LYS A 180 -2.87 5.44 -17.40
N ARG A 181 -3.41 4.61 -16.50
CA ARG A 181 -3.94 3.28 -16.83
C ARG A 181 -5.44 3.36 -17.15
N PRO A 182 -5.89 2.94 -18.34
CA PRO A 182 -7.29 3.00 -18.75
C PRO A 182 -8.29 2.44 -17.71
N VAL A 183 -8.00 1.27 -17.12
CA VAL A 183 -8.86 0.65 -16.11
C VAL A 183 -9.02 1.53 -14.88
N PHE A 184 -7.92 2.01 -14.32
CA PHE A 184 -7.94 2.84 -13.12
C PHE A 184 -8.54 4.21 -13.39
N ARG A 185 -8.28 4.77 -14.58
CA ARG A 185 -8.87 6.04 -15.01
C ARG A 185 -10.40 5.97 -15.08
N ASP A 186 -10.95 4.96 -15.77
CA ASP A 186 -12.40 4.75 -15.84
C ASP A 186 -13.00 4.48 -14.45
N CYS A 187 -12.30 3.73 -13.60
CA CYS A 187 -12.75 3.48 -12.23
C CYS A 187 -12.76 4.74 -11.35
N ILE A 188 -11.77 5.63 -11.50
CA ILE A 188 -11.74 6.92 -10.79
C ILE A 188 -12.83 7.85 -11.33
N GLN A 189 -13.08 7.88 -12.63
CA GLN A 189 -14.20 8.63 -13.22
C GLN A 189 -15.55 8.10 -12.72
N LEU A 190 -15.72 6.79 -12.63
CA LEU A 190 -16.91 6.17 -12.03
C LEU A 190 -17.05 6.58 -10.55
N LEU A 191 -15.97 6.54 -9.77
CA LEU A 191 -15.98 6.96 -8.37
C LEU A 191 -16.39 8.43 -8.22
N LEU A 192 -15.90 9.32 -9.10
CA LEU A 192 -16.32 10.74 -9.14
C LEU A 192 -17.81 10.89 -9.49
N ALA A 193 -18.30 10.14 -10.49
CA ALA A 193 -19.72 10.13 -10.86
C ALA A 193 -20.62 9.57 -9.74
N ARG A 194 -20.06 8.86 -8.76
CA ARG A 194 -20.72 8.39 -7.54
C ARG A 194 -20.44 9.28 -6.33
N GLU A 195 -20.07 10.54 -6.54
CA GLU A 195 -19.83 11.51 -5.45
C GLU A 195 -18.79 11.00 -4.44
N LEU A 196 -17.75 10.32 -4.94
CA LEU A 196 -16.67 9.74 -4.14
C LEU A 196 -17.14 8.67 -3.13
N ARG A 197 -18.29 8.05 -3.36
CA ARG A 197 -18.79 6.95 -2.55
C ARG A 197 -18.30 5.60 -3.07
N LEU A 198 -17.28 5.04 -2.42
CA LEU A 198 -16.73 3.74 -2.80
C LEU A 198 -17.71 2.59 -2.57
N ASP A 199 -18.59 2.69 -1.57
CA ASP A 199 -19.68 1.74 -1.33
C ASP A 199 -20.71 1.71 -2.48
N ALA A 200 -20.75 2.76 -3.32
CA ALA A 200 -21.56 2.82 -4.53
C ALA A 200 -20.84 2.29 -5.79
N VAL A 201 -19.58 1.85 -5.68
CA VAL A 201 -18.82 1.23 -6.77
C VAL A 201 -18.77 -0.28 -6.54
N SER A 202 -19.55 -1.04 -7.31
CA SER A 202 -19.64 -2.49 -7.11
C SER A 202 -18.46 -3.22 -7.73
N SER A 203 -18.16 -4.42 -7.21
CA SER A 203 -17.19 -5.32 -7.85
C SER A 203 -17.57 -5.69 -9.29
N LYS A 204 -18.87 -5.65 -9.63
CA LYS A 204 -19.36 -5.93 -10.98
C LYS A 204 -19.04 -4.78 -11.93
N ASP A 205 -19.19 -3.53 -11.49
CA ASP A 205 -18.84 -2.36 -12.29
C ASP A 205 -17.35 -2.37 -12.64
N VAL A 206 -16.51 -2.59 -11.63
CA VAL A 206 -15.05 -2.68 -11.79
C VAL A 206 -14.65 -3.84 -12.70
N ALA A 207 -15.27 -5.01 -12.55
CA ALA A 207 -15.00 -6.16 -13.42
C ALA A 207 -15.36 -5.87 -14.89
N GLY A 208 -16.45 -5.13 -15.13
CA GLY A 208 -16.83 -4.68 -16.47
C GLY A 208 -15.82 -3.72 -17.09
N ILE A 209 -15.26 -2.80 -16.29
CA ILE A 209 -14.20 -1.89 -16.74
C ILE A 209 -12.91 -2.67 -17.07
N ILE A 210 -12.51 -3.62 -16.21
CA ILE A 210 -11.34 -4.48 -16.47
C ILE A 210 -11.52 -5.26 -17.79
N ALA A 211 -12.68 -5.87 -18.01
CA ALA A 211 -12.95 -6.65 -19.22
C ALA A 211 -12.99 -5.80 -20.51
N ARG A 212 -13.25 -4.49 -20.41
CA ARG A 212 -13.26 -3.57 -21.55
C ARG A 212 -11.85 -3.23 -22.03
N HIS A 213 -10.92 -3.06 -21.10
CA HIS A 213 -9.58 -2.53 -21.38
C HIS A 213 -8.48 -3.60 -21.42
N THR A 214 -8.80 -4.83 -21.04
CA THR A 214 -7.82 -5.94 -20.96
C THR A 214 -8.35 -7.16 -21.71
N PRO A 215 -7.48 -8.09 -22.16
CA PRO A 215 -7.91 -9.35 -22.77
C PRO A 215 -8.51 -10.35 -21.75
N LEU A 216 -8.69 -9.95 -20.48
CA LEU A 216 -9.18 -10.83 -19.42
C LEU A 216 -10.68 -11.08 -19.58
N SER A 217 -11.08 -12.33 -19.39
CA SER A 217 -12.48 -12.77 -19.49
C SER A 217 -12.85 -13.81 -18.43
N GLY A 218 -14.12 -14.21 -18.43
CA GLY A 218 -14.65 -15.21 -17.50
C GLY A 218 -14.59 -14.76 -16.03
N SER A 219 -14.09 -15.63 -15.15
CA SER A 219 -14.00 -15.37 -13.71
C SER A 219 -12.80 -14.50 -13.31
N THR A 220 -11.91 -14.15 -14.25
CA THR A 220 -10.69 -13.41 -13.92
C THR A 220 -10.95 -11.95 -13.56
N PRO A 221 -11.70 -11.14 -14.35
CA PRO A 221 -11.97 -9.74 -13.98
C PRO A 221 -12.64 -9.56 -12.61
N PRO A 222 -13.68 -10.33 -12.22
CA PRO A 222 -14.24 -10.24 -10.86
C PRO A 222 -13.22 -10.52 -9.75
N ARG A 223 -12.31 -11.48 -9.96
CA ARG A 223 -11.24 -11.79 -9.00
C ARG A 223 -10.21 -10.67 -8.88
N ARG A 224 -9.98 -9.89 -9.95
CA ARG A 224 -9.05 -8.75 -9.97
C ARG A 224 -9.68 -7.45 -9.48
N ALA A 225 -11.01 -7.36 -9.50
CA ALA A 225 -11.74 -6.18 -9.03
C ALA A 225 -11.42 -5.82 -7.57
N SER A 226 -11.10 -6.80 -6.73
CA SER A 226 -10.70 -6.53 -5.34
C SER A 226 -9.47 -5.64 -5.23
N THR A 227 -8.49 -5.81 -6.13
CA THR A 227 -7.27 -5.01 -6.14
C THR A 227 -7.57 -3.57 -6.51
N VAL A 228 -8.38 -3.36 -7.56
CA VAL A 228 -8.80 -2.01 -7.97
C VAL A 228 -9.58 -1.33 -6.85
N LEU A 229 -10.58 -2.00 -6.25
CA LEU A 229 -11.36 -1.45 -5.14
C LEU A 229 -10.48 -1.07 -3.94
N ARG A 230 -9.49 -1.90 -3.60
CA ARG A 230 -8.54 -1.60 -2.50
C ARG A 230 -7.64 -0.41 -2.81
N TRP A 231 -7.22 -0.24 -4.05
CA TRP A 231 -6.43 0.92 -4.46
C TRP A 231 -7.28 2.18 -4.52
N LEU A 232 -8.54 2.11 -4.96
CA LEU A 232 -9.48 3.25 -4.85
C LEU A 232 -9.71 3.64 -3.39
N LYS A 233 -9.86 2.65 -2.49
CA LYS A 233 -9.92 2.91 -1.05
C LYS A 233 -8.65 3.58 -0.53
N TRP A 234 -7.49 3.12 -0.98
CA TRP A 234 -6.22 3.75 -0.65
C TRP A 234 -6.19 5.22 -1.11
N VAL A 235 -6.69 5.54 -2.31
CA VAL A 235 -6.81 6.92 -2.77
C VAL A 235 -7.69 7.74 -1.81
N GLN A 236 -8.87 7.25 -1.41
CA GLN A 236 -9.72 7.95 -0.44
C GLN A 236 -9.05 8.15 0.93
N ASP A 237 -8.25 7.19 1.38
CA ASP A 237 -7.60 7.23 2.70
C ASP A 237 -6.37 8.15 2.74
N ASN A 238 -5.78 8.42 1.57
CA ASN A 238 -4.54 9.17 1.44
C ASN A 238 -4.72 10.52 0.74
N CYS A 239 -5.89 10.79 0.17
CA CYS A 239 -6.16 12.01 -0.57
C CYS A 239 -7.36 12.75 0.01
N GLU A 240 -7.16 14.03 0.35
CA GLU A 240 -8.26 14.97 0.49
C GLU A 240 -8.64 15.44 -0.92
N ILE A 241 -9.72 14.87 -1.46
CA ILE A 241 -10.16 15.17 -2.81
C ILE A 241 -10.86 16.52 -2.80
N LEU A 242 -10.22 17.50 -3.42
CA LEU A 242 -10.74 18.85 -3.53
C LEU A 242 -11.75 18.93 -4.70
N PRO A 243 -12.80 19.76 -4.56
CA PRO A 243 -13.73 20.06 -5.65
C PRO A 243 -13.04 20.72 -6.85
#